data_AF-A0AAW0JKC9-F1
#
_entry.id   AF-A0AAW0JKC9-F1
#
_cell.length_a   1.000
_cell.length_b   1.000
_cell.length_c   1.000
_cell.angle_alpha   90.00
_cell.angle_beta   90.00
_cell.angle_gamma   90.00
#
_symmetry.space_group_name_H-M   'P 1'
#
loop_
_entity.id
_entity.type
_entity.pdbx_description
1 polymer ?
#
loop_
_entity_poly.entity_id
_entity_poly.type
_entity_poly.pdbx_seq_one_letter_code
_entity_poly.pdbx_strand_id
1 'polypeptide(L)'
;MMFLFQDTLEMCSRETEFKSILFALCYFHAVVAERRKFGPQGWNRSYPFNTGDLTISVNVLYNFLEANTKVPYDDLRYLFGEIMYGGHITDDWDRRLCRTYLEEFIRPEMLDGELSLAPGFPLPGNMDYSGYHQ
;
A
#
# COMPACT_ATOMS: atom_id res chain seq x y z
N MET A 1 6.61 10.56 -4.44
CA MET A 1 6.33 10.64 -2.99
C MET A 1 5.89 12.07 -2.65
N MET A 2 4.72 12.49 -3.16
CA MET A 2 4.23 13.88 -3.10
C MET A 2 2.94 13.99 -2.25
N PHE A 3 2.56 12.94 -1.52
CA PHE A 3 1.25 12.83 -0.85
C PHE A 3 1.32 12.60 0.66
N LEU A 4 2.52 12.55 1.25
CA LEU A 4 2.68 12.46 2.70
C LEU A 4 2.86 13.87 3.23
N PHE A 5 1.81 14.50 3.75
CA PHE A 5 2.00 15.69 4.57
C PHE A 5 2.38 15.24 5.99
N GLN A 6 3.19 16.02 6.70
CA GLN A 6 3.52 15.73 8.11
C GLN A 6 2.25 15.46 8.93
N ASP A 7 1.20 16.24 8.68
CA ASP A 7 -0.12 16.08 9.30
C ASP A 7 -0.74 14.70 9.07
N THR A 8 -0.54 14.10 7.89
CA THR A 8 -0.99 12.73 7.61
C THR A 8 -0.19 11.71 8.40
N LEU A 9 1.10 11.93 8.62
CA LEU A 9 1.97 11.00 9.36
C LEU A 9 1.69 11.02 10.86
N GLU A 10 1.18 12.13 11.39
CA GLU A 10 0.89 12.34 12.82
C GLU A 10 -0.60 12.13 13.17
N MET A 11 -1.45 11.78 12.21
CA MET A 11 -2.90 11.70 12.44
C MET A 11 -3.33 10.48 13.26
N CYS A 12 -2.55 9.40 13.26
CA CYS A 12 -2.94 8.11 13.83
C CYS A 12 -2.29 7.86 15.19
N SER A 13 -3.08 7.40 16.15
CA SER A 13 -2.60 7.00 17.48
C SER A 13 -1.59 5.83 17.44
N ARG A 14 -1.62 5.06 16.35
CA ARG A 14 -0.76 3.91 16.08
C ARG A 14 0.26 4.23 14.99
N GLU A 15 1.09 5.23 15.25
CA GLU A 15 2.00 5.82 14.26
C GLU A 15 2.89 4.80 13.57
N THR A 16 3.45 3.83 14.31
CA THR A 16 4.41 2.86 13.75
C THR A 16 3.73 1.98 12.71
N GLU A 17 2.57 1.41 13.02
CA GLU A 17 1.81 0.58 12.10
C GLU A 17 1.27 1.40 10.93
N PHE A 18 0.72 2.59 11.21
CA PHE A 18 0.18 3.46 10.18
C PHE A 18 1.25 3.86 9.18
N LYS A 19 2.40 4.38 9.63
CA LYS A 19 3.50 4.83 8.76
C LYS A 19 4.08 3.67 7.94
N SER A 20 4.27 2.49 8.56
CA SER A 20 4.80 1.30 7.88
C SER A 20 3.86 0.83 6.76
N ILE A 21 2.56 0.71 7.06
CA ILE A 21 1.57 0.25 6.08
C ILE A 21 1.32 1.33 5.01
N LEU A 22 1.33 2.60 5.39
CA LEU A 22 1.21 3.72 4.47
C LEU A 22 2.35 3.73 3.45
N PHE A 23 3.60 3.52 3.90
CA PHE A 23 4.73 3.45 2.99
C PHE A 23 4.60 2.25 2.03
N ALA A 24 4.26 1.07 2.55
CA ALA A 24 4.01 -0.11 1.74
C ALA A 24 2.87 0.11 0.72
N LEU A 25 1.81 0.83 1.11
CA LEU A 25 0.68 1.19 0.24
C LEU A 25 1.10 2.20 -0.84
N CYS A 26 1.92 3.20 -0.51
CA CYS A 26 2.49 4.11 -1.50
C CYS A 26 3.40 3.38 -2.50
N TYR A 27 4.21 2.43 -2.02
CA TYR A 27 5.06 1.60 -2.86
C TYR A 27 4.21 0.71 -3.77
N PHE A 28 3.20 0.04 -3.22
CA PHE A 28 2.22 -0.74 -3.97
C PHE A 28 1.58 0.11 -5.09
N HIS A 29 1.08 1.30 -4.76
CA HIS A 29 0.48 2.23 -5.74
C HIS A 29 1.44 2.55 -6.88
N ALA A 30 2.70 2.87 -6.55
CA ALA A 30 3.72 3.14 -7.56
C ALA A 30 3.96 1.91 -8.45
N VAL A 31 4.09 0.71 -7.87
CA VAL A 31 4.28 -0.53 -8.62
C VAL A 31 3.12 -0.78 -9.58
N VAL A 32 1.87 -0.74 -9.12
CA VAL A 32 0.71 -1.04 -9.99
C VAL A 32 0.53 -0.01 -11.09
N ALA A 33 0.79 1.27 -10.81
CA ALA A 33 0.73 2.34 -11.80
C ALA A 33 1.85 2.24 -12.85
N GLU A 34 3.08 1.94 -12.43
CA GLU A 34 4.26 1.88 -13.30
C GLU A 34 4.31 0.59 -14.14
N ARG A 35 3.73 -0.51 -13.65
CA ARG A 35 3.64 -1.79 -14.38
C ARG A 35 3.00 -1.66 -15.76
N ARG A 36 2.11 -0.68 -15.98
CA ARG A 36 1.51 -0.41 -17.31
C ARG A 36 2.55 -0.15 -18.41
N LYS A 37 3.78 0.26 -18.06
CA LYS A 37 4.88 0.50 -19.00
C LYS A 37 5.40 -0.77 -19.68
N PHE A 38 5.09 -1.95 -19.15
CA PHE A 38 5.58 -3.24 -19.65
C PHE A 38 4.54 -4.00 -20.50
N GLY A 39 3.45 -3.34 -20.91
CA GLY A 39 2.40 -3.98 -21.72
C GLY A 39 1.85 -5.25 -21.04
N PRO A 40 1.59 -6.34 -21.79
CA PRO A 40 1.07 -7.60 -21.25
C PRO A 40 1.93 -8.27 -20.18
N GLN A 41 3.23 -7.96 -20.07
CA GLN A 41 4.06 -8.47 -18.97
C GLN A 41 3.76 -7.74 -17.65
N GLY A 42 3.26 -6.51 -17.75
CA GLY A 42 2.81 -5.72 -16.61
C GLY A 42 1.37 -6.02 -16.22
N TRP A 43 0.46 -5.85 -17.18
CA TRP A 43 -0.98 -6.07 -17.04
C TRP A 43 -1.56 -6.59 -18.35
N ASN A 44 -2.47 -7.56 -18.29
CA ASN A 44 -3.17 -8.05 -19.48
C ASN A 44 -4.06 -6.96 -20.10
N ARG A 45 -4.60 -6.05 -19.29
CA ARG A 45 -5.38 -4.88 -19.74
C ARG A 45 -4.88 -3.58 -19.10
N SER A 46 -5.22 -2.45 -19.72
CA SER A 46 -4.89 -1.13 -19.15
C SER A 46 -5.95 -0.70 -18.14
N TYR A 47 -5.54 -0.48 -16.90
CA TYR A 47 -6.41 0.00 -15.81
C TYR A 47 -6.07 1.45 -15.43
N PRO A 48 -7.08 2.31 -15.18
CA PRO A 48 -6.88 3.74 -14.90
C PRO A 48 -6.59 4.04 -13.42
N PHE A 49 -5.64 3.32 -12.82
CA PHE A 49 -5.21 3.60 -11.43
C PHE A 49 -4.74 5.04 -11.30
N ASN A 50 -5.21 5.73 -10.27
CA ASN A 50 -4.97 7.16 -10.06
C ASN A 50 -4.80 7.51 -8.58
N THR A 51 -4.44 8.76 -8.31
CA THR A 51 -4.21 9.26 -6.96
C THR A 51 -5.43 9.12 -6.04
N GLY A 52 -6.65 9.18 -6.57
CA GLY A 52 -7.87 8.99 -5.79
C GLY A 52 -7.94 7.61 -5.12
N ASP A 53 -7.48 6.57 -5.81
CA ASP A 53 -7.41 5.21 -5.25
C ASP A 53 -6.49 5.17 -4.03
N LEU A 54 -5.33 5.84 -4.13
CA LEU A 54 -4.38 5.96 -3.03
C LEU A 54 -4.98 6.78 -1.87
N THR A 55 -5.51 7.97 -2.14
CA THR A 55 -6.06 8.86 -1.10
C THR A 55 -7.16 8.19 -0.29
N ILE A 56 -8.10 7.50 -0.95
CA ILE A 56 -9.17 6.81 -0.24
C ILE A 56 -8.61 5.60 0.52
N SER A 57 -7.64 4.88 -0.03
CA SER A 57 -6.98 3.76 0.67
C SER A 57 -6.25 4.23 1.95
N VAL A 58 -5.64 5.41 1.95
CA VAL A 58 -5.03 6.02 3.16
C VAL A 58 -6.09 6.32 4.22
N ASN A 59 -7.23 6.87 3.83
CA ASN A 59 -8.33 7.13 4.75
C ASN A 59 -8.91 5.82 5.33
N VAL A 60 -9.03 4.78 4.51
CA VAL A 60 -9.45 3.44 4.96
C VAL A 60 -8.46 2.88 5.96
N LEU A 61 -7.15 2.97 5.68
CA LEU A 61 -6.10 2.54 6.60
C LEU A 61 -6.24 3.22 7.96
N TYR A 62 -6.33 4.55 7.97
CA TYR A 62 -6.50 5.34 9.19
C TYR A 62 -7.72 4.86 10.00
N ASN A 63 -8.90 4.82 9.36
CA ASN A 63 -10.13 4.43 10.03
C ASN A 63 -10.07 3.01 10.61
N PHE A 64 -9.46 2.06 9.89
CA PHE A 64 -9.35 0.68 10.35
C PHE A 64 -8.35 0.54 11.49
N LEU A 65 -7.25 1.29 11.51
CA LEU A 65 -6.31 1.25 12.63
C LEU A 65 -6.88 1.89 13.89
N GLU A 66 -7.66 2.96 13.78
CA GLU A 66 -8.32 3.61 14.92
C GLU A 66 -9.49 2.78 15.47
N ALA A 67 -10.23 2.07 14.59
CA ALA A 67 -11.37 1.28 15.01
C ALA A 67 -11.02 -0.09 15.62
N ASN A 68 -9.76 -0.55 15.49
CA ASN A 68 -9.37 -1.92 15.87
C ASN A 68 -8.16 -1.94 16.80
N THR A 69 -8.20 -2.83 17.80
CA THR A 69 -7.10 -3.01 18.77
C THR A 69 -5.87 -3.71 18.19
N LYS A 70 -6.04 -4.41 17.07
CA LYS A 70 -4.97 -5.09 16.31
C LYS A 70 -5.02 -4.61 14.87
N VAL A 71 -3.92 -4.76 14.12
CA VAL A 71 -3.95 -4.46 12.68
C VAL A 71 -4.77 -5.54 11.95
N PRO A 72 -5.85 -5.17 11.23
CA PRO A 72 -6.66 -6.13 10.49
C PRO A 72 -6.09 -6.35 9.09
N TYR A 73 -4.96 -7.06 8.99
CA TYR A 73 -4.21 -7.21 7.72
C TYR A 73 -5.03 -7.81 6.58
N ASP A 74 -5.80 -8.87 6.84
CA ASP A 74 -6.63 -9.51 5.80
C ASP A 74 -7.72 -8.56 5.27
N ASP A 75 -8.36 -7.80 6.16
CA ASP A 75 -9.39 -6.83 5.77
C ASP A 75 -8.78 -5.67 4.96
N LEU A 76 -7.62 -5.16 5.37
CA LEU A 76 -6.90 -4.13 4.61
C LEU A 76 -6.51 -4.63 3.22
N ARG A 77 -5.95 -5.84 3.12
CA ARG A 77 -5.61 -6.47 1.83
C ARG A 77 -6.85 -6.66 0.95
N TYR A 78 -7.96 -7.09 1.54
CA TYR A 78 -9.24 -7.23 0.82
C TYR A 78 -9.76 -5.88 0.32
N LEU A 79 -9.80 -4.86 1.17
CA LEU A 79 -10.27 -3.52 0.81
C LEU A 79 -9.41 -2.93 -0.31
N PHE A 80 -8.09 -2.97 -0.18
CA PHE A 80 -7.20 -2.44 -1.21
C PHE A 80 -7.28 -3.26 -2.51
N GLY A 81 -7.22 -4.59 -2.40
CA GLY A 81 -7.08 -5.49 -3.53
C GLY A 81 -8.36 -5.75 -4.30
N GLU A 82 -9.49 -5.90 -3.63
CA GLU A 82 -10.77 -6.25 -4.26
C GLU A 82 -11.66 -5.04 -4.49
N ILE A 83 -11.59 -4.03 -3.63
CA ILE A 83 -12.50 -2.86 -3.69
C ILE A 83 -11.80 -1.67 -4.34
N MET A 84 -10.70 -1.17 -3.76
CA MET A 84 -10.06 0.07 -4.20
C MET A 84 -9.40 -0.08 -5.57
N TYR A 85 -8.47 -1.02 -5.71
CA TYR A 85 -7.79 -1.28 -6.97
C TYR A 85 -8.52 -2.35 -7.78
N GLY A 86 -9.04 -3.38 -7.12
CA GLY A 86 -9.77 -4.49 -7.75
C GLY A 86 -11.04 -4.08 -8.48
N GLY A 87 -11.68 -2.98 -8.08
CA GLY A 87 -12.83 -2.40 -8.78
C GLY A 87 -12.53 -1.95 -10.22
N HIS A 88 -11.26 -1.66 -10.53
CA HIS A 88 -10.81 -1.35 -11.89
C HIS A 88 -10.49 -2.60 -12.71
N ILE A 89 -10.11 -3.69 -12.05
CA ILE A 89 -9.52 -4.87 -12.67
C ILE A 89 -10.62 -5.81 -13.17
N THR A 90 -10.56 -6.15 -14.46
CA THR A 90 -11.57 -6.99 -15.13
C THR A 90 -11.05 -8.37 -15.52
N ASP A 91 -9.73 -8.57 -15.52
CA ASP A 91 -9.09 -9.85 -15.82
C ASP A 91 -8.71 -10.60 -14.53
N ASP A 92 -9.00 -11.91 -14.47
CA ASP A 92 -8.79 -12.71 -13.26
C ASP A 92 -7.31 -12.92 -12.93
N TRP A 93 -6.43 -13.00 -13.94
CA TRP A 93 -5.00 -13.12 -13.72
C TRP A 93 -4.40 -11.82 -13.21
N ASP A 94 -4.85 -10.68 -13.75
CA ASP A 94 -4.49 -9.37 -13.22
C ASP A 94 -5.01 -9.19 -11.77
N ARG A 95 -6.22 -9.68 -11.46
CA ARG A 95 -6.76 -9.61 -10.09
C ARG A 95 -5.92 -10.43 -9.12
N ARG A 96 -5.53 -11.64 -9.51
CA ARG A 96 -4.59 -12.47 -8.74
C ARG A 96 -3.26 -11.77 -8.51
N LEU A 97 -2.68 -11.18 -9.56
CA LEU A 97 -1.42 -10.43 -9.46
C LEU A 97 -1.52 -9.26 -8.47
N CYS A 98 -2.60 -8.46 -8.55
CA CYS A 98 -2.85 -7.35 -7.65
C CYS A 98 -2.92 -7.81 -6.19
N ARG A 99 -3.64 -8.91 -5.93
CA ARG A 99 -3.75 -9.51 -4.59
C ARG A 99 -2.39 -10.00 -4.07
N THR A 100 -1.62 -10.69 -4.89
CA THR A 100 -0.29 -11.20 -4.50
C THR A 100 0.66 -10.08 -4.10
N TYR A 101 0.64 -8.93 -4.79
CA TYR A 101 1.43 -7.77 -4.35
C TYR A 101 1.07 -7.30 -2.94
N LEU A 102 -0.22 -7.26 -2.61
CA LEU A 102 -0.68 -6.85 -1.28
C LEU A 102 -0.32 -7.89 -0.21
N GLU A 103 -0.42 -9.18 -0.52
CA GLU A 103 0.02 -10.27 0.35
C GLU A 103 1.52 -10.19 0.68
N GLU A 104 2.36 -9.82 -0.30
CA GLU A 104 3.80 -9.67 -0.08
C GLU A 104 4.16 -8.39 0.68
N PHE A 105 3.47 -7.28 0.42
CA PHE A 105 3.83 -5.97 1.00
C PHE A 105 3.16 -5.67 2.33
N ILE A 106 1.97 -6.23 2.60
CA ILE A 106 1.15 -5.91 3.78
C ILE A 106 0.86 -7.20 4.55
N ARG A 107 1.83 -7.59 5.38
CA ARG A 107 1.78 -8.81 6.19
C ARG A 107 2.22 -8.55 7.64
N PRO A 108 1.80 -9.37 8.61
CA PRO A 108 2.13 -9.17 10.03
C PRO A 108 3.63 -8.96 10.29
N GLU A 109 4.47 -9.71 9.58
CA GLU A 109 5.93 -9.71 9.72
C GLU A 109 6.59 -8.40 9.28
N MET A 110 5.84 -7.49 8.65
CA MET A 110 6.38 -6.20 8.20
C MET A 110 6.85 -5.31 9.36
N LEU A 111 6.30 -5.52 10.56
CA LEU A 111 6.66 -4.76 11.76
C LEU A 111 7.87 -5.33 12.50
N ASP A 112 8.36 -6.50 12.08
CA ASP A 112 9.53 -7.16 12.70
C ASP A 112 10.86 -6.58 12.16
N GLY A 113 10.81 -5.64 11.21
CA GLY A 113 11.97 -4.91 10.70
C GLY A 113 12.78 -5.62 9.62
N GLU A 114 12.38 -6.82 9.20
CA GLU A 114 13.10 -7.61 8.19
C GLU A 114 12.51 -7.50 6.78
N LEU A 115 11.39 -6.81 6.61
CA LEU A 115 10.71 -6.73 5.32
C LEU A 115 11.46 -5.80 4.36
N SER A 116 11.75 -6.31 3.16
CA SER A 116 12.19 -5.51 2.01
C SER A 116 11.12 -5.49 0.94
N LEU A 117 10.74 -4.30 0.48
CA LEU A 117 9.72 -4.11 -0.58
C LEU A 117 10.29 -4.43 -1.97
N ALA A 118 11.61 -4.29 -2.12
CA ALA A 118 12.37 -4.76 -3.28
C ALA A 118 13.79 -5.16 -2.83
N PRO A 119 14.55 -5.90 -3.66
CA PRO A 119 15.94 -6.20 -3.37
C PRO A 119 16.75 -4.94 -3.07
N GLY A 120 17.31 -4.85 -1.86
CA GLY A 120 18.06 -3.67 -1.40
C GLY A 120 17.20 -2.46 -1.02
N PHE A 121 15.88 -2.61 -0.91
CA PHE A 121 14.95 -1.56 -0.51
C PHE A 121 14.15 -2.01 0.73
N PRO A 122 14.74 -1.88 1.93
CA PRO A 122 14.07 -2.24 3.17
C PRO A 122 12.84 -1.35 3.39
N LEU A 123 11.81 -1.89 4.03
CA LEU A 123 10.71 -1.08 4.53
C LEU A 123 11.29 -0.13 5.59
N PRO A 124 11.16 1.20 5.42
CA PRO A 124 11.57 2.14 6.45
C PRO A 124 10.77 1.90 7.73
N GLY A 125 11.46 1.92 8.88
CA GLY A 125 10.82 1.91 10.19
C GLY A 125 10.06 3.20 10.48
N ASN A 126 9.68 3.42 11.75
CA ASN A 126 9.01 4.66 12.17
C ASN A 126 9.98 5.86 12.08
N MET A 127 10.03 6.49 10.91
CA MET A 127 10.81 7.70 10.63
C MET A 127 9.90 8.93 10.56
N ASP A 128 10.49 10.12 10.73
CA ASP A 128 9.82 11.39 10.43
C ASP A 128 9.78 11.67 8.92
N TYR A 129 9.04 12.69 8.47
CA TYR A 129 8.93 13.03 7.06
C TYR A 129 10.31 13.25 6.40
N SER A 130 11.25 13.92 7.09
CA SER A 130 12.61 14.11 6.58
C SER A 130 13.36 12.80 6.35
N GLY A 131 13.17 11.80 7.21
CA GLY A 131 13.78 10.48 7.08
C GLY A 131 13.29 9.71 5.86
N TYR A 132 12.05 9.91 5.42
CA TYR A 132 11.51 9.31 4.21
C TYR A 132 12.04 9.92 2.89
N HIS A 133 12.73 11.06 2.97
CA HIS A 133 13.19 11.84 1.82
C HIS A 133 14.73 11.84 1.63
N GLN A 134 15.46 11.11 2.48
CA GLN A 134 16.90 10.84 2.29
C GLN A 134 17.11 9.56 1.47
#